data_AF-A0A3B6U625-F1
#
_entry.id   AF-A0A3B6U625-F1
#
_cell.length_a   1.000
_cell.length_b   1.000
_cell.length_c   1.000
_cell.angle_alpha   90.00
_cell.angle_beta   90.00
_cell.angle_gamma   90.00
#
_symmetry.space_group_name_H-M   'P 1'
#
loop_
_entity.id
_entity.type
_entity.pdbx_description
1 polymer ?
#
loop_
_entity_poly.entity_id
_entity_poly.type
_entity_poly.pdbx_seq_one_letter_code
_entity_poly.pdbx_strand_id
1 'polypeptide(L)'
;MSSSVVPLKSLRILMIADLACCTQLPDGLCQLPYLESFQINRAPAIKRIGPEFMQSYHHHSPCPSQMVAAFPRLHEMELIGMVEWEEWEWEEQVQAFPVLQNLRLEQCKLKCLPPGLASHARALNELIKLIVRGLLSCVGRAGGFVSVLFLDENLDLERITNLPRLQKLTIEDCPKLKVLGGVPALQTLILVDRDMETLPVYMGDINPSYLELHCSLPLLASIATGQSGPEWDKIGHVEHVKAYAREGDNPRKWYVLYTTNPYNLETNLSLSFMSRGTLTFLEDTQRFESVFKMTRKTFSYICSLVMGPSMEDMNSCTFIDGRVLSLQDRVVVALRRLQCTEPTETIGSSVGVSESTVLLVTERFVAAVWQKADHHYRWPDSRQMDKIKSMFDKIHNMHNCCGVICTIDITFRPNCDHEKIQSTQLQVIVDPEMRFMDIWFGSAGRLSHLNRLYDSELFQVCEKGAWLNGSKLKVALDEPEVGEYIIGDAGYPLLPWLLTPYHEEDHSDYKAEFNRRHSAATTCAMKAVARLKDTWKYLQGKMPSPVNIRETIYACCMLHNIVIEMEDDTAMLSTKQKRNYCEEVRQLANEDAVKARDMLSRHFMSSRPSESGE
;
A
#
# COMPACT_ATOMS: atom_id res chain seq x y z
N MET A 1 -21.94 11.47 -46.46
CA MET A 1 -23.36 11.50 -46.03
C MET A 1 -23.66 12.88 -45.48
N SER A 2 -24.86 13.37 -45.78
CA SER A 2 -25.51 14.63 -45.38
C SER A 2 -24.93 15.36 -44.16
N SER A 3 -24.55 16.62 -44.38
CA SER A 3 -24.43 17.68 -43.37
C SER A 3 -25.76 17.88 -42.65
N SER A 4 -25.96 17.20 -41.54
CA SER A 4 -27.07 17.48 -40.64
C SER A 4 -26.66 18.64 -39.72
N VAL A 5 -27.27 19.80 -39.94
CA VAL A 5 -27.41 20.90 -38.98
C VAL A 5 -27.56 20.32 -37.56
N VAL A 6 -26.74 20.74 -36.60
CA VAL A 6 -26.85 20.28 -35.21
C VAL A 6 -28.25 20.68 -34.68
N PRO A 7 -29.19 19.73 -34.44
CA PRO A 7 -30.59 20.05 -34.11
C PRO A 7 -30.77 20.58 -32.68
N LEU A 8 -29.70 20.58 -31.89
CA LEU A 8 -29.72 20.70 -30.43
C LEU A 8 -29.52 22.16 -29.98
N LYS A 9 -30.23 23.10 -30.63
CA LYS A 9 -30.06 24.55 -30.42
C LYS A 9 -30.46 25.07 -29.04
N SER A 10 -31.06 24.23 -28.19
CA SER A 10 -31.48 24.58 -26.82
C SER A 10 -30.84 23.67 -25.76
N LEU A 11 -29.86 22.84 -26.15
CA LEU A 11 -29.22 21.92 -25.23
C LEU A 11 -28.35 22.68 -24.23
N ARG A 12 -28.62 22.47 -22.93
CA ARG A 12 -27.93 23.12 -21.82
C ARG A 12 -27.01 22.19 -21.04
N ILE A 13 -27.37 20.91 -20.95
CA ILE A 13 -26.60 19.90 -20.23
C ILE A 13 -26.42 18.72 -21.16
N LEU A 14 -25.18 18.26 -21.31
CA LEU A 14 -24.84 17.08 -22.08
C LEU A 14 -24.00 16.15 -21.21
N MET A 15 -24.55 14.99 -20.88
CA MET A 15 -23.88 13.93 -20.14
C MET A 15 -23.77 12.70 -21.05
N ILE A 16 -22.56 12.19 -21.20
CA ILE A 16 -22.26 11.01 -22.01
C ILE A 16 -21.54 10.00 -21.12
N ALA A 17 -22.02 8.77 -21.08
CA ALA A 17 -21.43 7.72 -20.26
C ALA A 17 -21.10 6.47 -21.09
N ASP A 18 -20.05 5.76 -20.67
CA ASP A 18 -19.63 4.45 -21.18
C ASP A 18 -19.27 4.42 -22.68
N LEU A 19 -18.36 5.30 -23.07
CA LEU A 19 -17.79 5.38 -24.42
C LEU A 19 -16.64 4.38 -24.60
N ALA A 20 -16.87 3.10 -24.29
CA ALA A 20 -15.83 2.06 -24.25
C ALA A 20 -15.05 1.89 -25.57
N CYS A 21 -15.71 2.07 -26.72
CA CYS A 21 -15.12 1.86 -28.05
C CYS A 21 -14.81 3.17 -28.81
N CYS A 22 -15.14 4.34 -28.26
CA CYS A 22 -14.94 5.61 -28.98
C CYS A 22 -13.50 6.08 -28.85
N THR A 23 -12.88 6.39 -29.98
CA THR A 23 -11.49 6.87 -30.03
C THR A 23 -11.38 8.40 -30.08
N GLN A 24 -12.49 9.10 -30.33
CA GLN A 24 -12.58 10.56 -30.45
C GLN A 24 -13.89 11.07 -29.82
N LEU A 25 -13.88 12.33 -29.40
CA LEU A 25 -15.09 13.03 -28.97
C LEU A 25 -15.96 13.43 -30.17
N PRO A 26 -17.29 13.58 -29.99
CA PRO A 26 -18.16 14.03 -31.08
C PRO A 26 -17.76 15.41 -31.59
N ASP A 27 -17.64 15.53 -32.92
CA ASP A 27 -17.36 16.80 -33.58
C ASP A 27 -18.53 17.79 -33.43
N GLY A 28 -18.21 19.09 -33.42
CA GLY A 28 -19.21 20.16 -33.48
C GLY A 28 -19.90 20.49 -32.15
N LEU A 29 -19.53 19.82 -31.04
CA LEU A 29 -20.02 20.16 -29.69
C LEU A 29 -19.69 21.61 -29.29
N CYS A 30 -18.56 22.13 -29.76
CA CYS A 30 -18.11 23.51 -29.54
C CYS A 30 -19.07 24.58 -30.08
N GLN A 31 -19.97 24.20 -31.00
CA GLN A 31 -20.94 25.09 -31.64
C GLN A 31 -22.27 25.19 -30.89
N LEU A 32 -22.47 24.41 -29.82
CA LEU A 32 -23.70 24.43 -29.04
C LEU A 32 -23.81 25.75 -28.24
N PRO A 33 -24.74 26.66 -28.60
CA PRO A 33 -24.70 28.05 -28.11
C PRO A 33 -25.18 28.23 -26.67
N TYR A 34 -25.88 27.24 -26.11
CA TYR A 34 -26.45 27.28 -24.76
C TYR A 34 -25.93 26.18 -23.83
N LEU A 35 -24.89 25.43 -24.25
CA LEU A 35 -24.35 24.37 -23.41
C LEU A 35 -23.68 24.99 -22.18
N GLU A 36 -24.18 24.63 -21.00
CA GLU A 36 -23.78 25.14 -19.68
C GLU A 36 -22.98 24.09 -18.89
N SER A 37 -23.31 22.81 -19.02
CA SER A 37 -22.60 21.70 -18.37
C SER A 37 -22.33 20.56 -19.35
N PHE A 38 -21.09 20.06 -19.36
CA PHE A 38 -20.64 18.98 -20.23
C PHE A 38 -19.91 17.92 -19.40
N GLN A 39 -20.43 16.70 -19.39
CA GLN A 39 -19.89 15.59 -18.59
C GLN A 39 -19.63 14.36 -19.47
N ILE A 40 -18.45 13.77 -19.29
CA ILE A 40 -18.10 12.46 -19.84
C ILE A 40 -17.71 11.54 -18.69
N ASN A 41 -18.37 10.39 -18.62
CA ASN A 41 -18.06 9.34 -17.66
C ASN A 41 -17.63 8.06 -18.40
N ARG A 42 -16.39 7.63 -18.18
CA ARG A 42 -15.77 6.41 -18.76
C ARG A 42 -15.66 6.46 -20.29
N ALA A 43 -14.53 6.96 -20.79
CA ALA A 43 -14.17 6.92 -22.21
C ALA A 43 -12.72 6.41 -22.38
N PRO A 44 -12.48 5.10 -22.17
CA PRO A 44 -11.13 4.56 -22.01
C PRO A 44 -10.32 4.50 -23.30
N ALA A 45 -10.95 4.49 -24.48
CA ALA A 45 -10.25 4.36 -25.76
C ALA A 45 -9.78 5.71 -26.38
N ILE A 46 -10.16 6.85 -25.78
CA ILE A 46 -9.77 8.17 -26.25
C ILE A 46 -8.34 8.46 -25.80
N LYS A 47 -7.44 8.64 -26.77
CA LYS A 47 -6.01 8.90 -26.51
C LYS A 47 -5.62 10.37 -26.61
N ARG A 48 -6.33 11.13 -27.44
CA ARG A 48 -6.04 12.55 -27.73
C ARG A 48 -7.34 13.32 -27.88
N ILE A 49 -7.38 14.52 -27.31
CA ILE A 49 -8.36 15.56 -27.63
C ILE A 49 -7.61 16.64 -28.40
N GLY A 50 -7.80 16.67 -29.71
CA GLY A 50 -7.10 17.60 -30.61
C GLY A 50 -7.86 18.92 -30.82
N PRO A 51 -7.31 19.82 -31.66
CA PRO A 51 -7.91 21.12 -31.98
C PRO A 51 -9.29 20.99 -32.65
N GLU A 52 -9.64 19.84 -33.23
CA GLU A 52 -10.97 19.53 -33.77
C GLU A 52 -12.09 19.71 -32.75
N PHE A 53 -11.79 19.52 -31.45
CA PHE A 53 -12.74 19.74 -30.37
C PHE A 53 -13.07 21.23 -30.17
N MET A 54 -12.16 22.12 -30.59
CA MET A 54 -12.19 23.56 -30.35
C MET A 54 -12.43 24.37 -31.64
N GLN A 55 -12.20 23.78 -32.81
CA GLN A 55 -12.27 24.44 -34.11
C GLN A 55 -13.45 23.92 -34.93
N SER A 56 -14.25 24.84 -35.48
CA SER A 56 -15.24 24.48 -36.50
C SER A 56 -14.54 24.21 -37.84
N TYR A 57 -14.74 23.04 -38.45
CA TYR A 57 -14.36 22.82 -39.86
C TYR A 57 -15.21 23.71 -40.78
N HIS A 58 -14.73 24.92 -41.06
CA HIS A 58 -15.12 25.69 -42.23
C HIS A 58 -13.89 25.88 -43.11
N HIS A 59 -13.55 24.84 -43.88
CA HIS A 59 -12.79 25.05 -45.11
C HIS A 59 -13.69 25.91 -46.02
N HIS A 60 -13.20 27.12 -46.32
CA HIS A 60 -13.83 28.17 -47.14
C HIS A 60 -14.70 29.21 -46.39
N SER A 61 -14.05 30.15 -45.69
CA SER A 61 -14.17 31.61 -45.96
C SER A 61 -13.26 32.43 -45.04
N PRO A 62 -12.52 33.43 -45.54
CA PRO A 62 -11.71 34.32 -44.72
C PRO A 62 -12.55 35.53 -44.26
N CYS A 63 -12.89 35.61 -42.97
CA CYS A 63 -13.27 36.89 -42.36
C CYS A 63 -12.92 36.89 -40.85
N PRO A 64 -11.88 37.63 -40.41
CA PRO A 64 -11.36 37.57 -39.03
C PRO A 64 -12.23 38.23 -37.95
N SER A 65 -13.43 38.72 -38.28
CA SER A 65 -14.17 39.66 -37.43
C SER A 65 -15.38 39.08 -36.68
N GLN A 66 -15.69 37.79 -36.82
CA GLN A 66 -16.74 37.11 -36.06
C GLN A 66 -16.35 35.65 -35.70
N MET A 67 -15.24 35.45 -34.99
CA MET A 67 -15.01 34.15 -34.33
C MET A 67 -15.79 34.13 -33.01
N VAL A 68 -16.94 33.47 -33.01
CA VAL A 68 -17.64 33.14 -31.76
C VAL A 68 -16.75 32.17 -30.98
N ALA A 69 -16.47 32.49 -29.71
CA ALA A 69 -15.67 31.61 -28.86
C ALA A 69 -16.31 30.22 -28.77
N ALA A 70 -15.50 29.17 -28.91
CA ALA A 70 -15.96 27.79 -28.74
C ALA A 70 -16.50 27.60 -27.31
N PHE A 71 -17.64 26.92 -27.17
CA PHE A 71 -18.32 26.73 -25.89
C PHE A 71 -18.58 28.05 -25.13
N PRO A 72 -19.38 28.97 -25.71
CA PRO A 72 -19.49 30.34 -25.22
C PRO A 72 -20.19 30.48 -23.86
N ARG A 73 -20.93 29.45 -23.41
CA ARG A 73 -21.72 29.46 -22.17
C ARG A 73 -21.40 28.29 -21.21
N LEU A 74 -20.34 27.55 -21.46
CA LEU A 74 -20.02 26.38 -20.64
C LEU A 74 -19.44 26.84 -19.30
N HIS A 75 -20.14 26.52 -18.21
CA HIS A 75 -19.75 26.85 -16.83
C HIS A 75 -19.01 25.69 -16.17
N GLU A 76 -19.40 24.46 -16.51
CA GLU A 76 -18.90 23.24 -15.88
C GLU A 76 -18.50 22.21 -16.94
N MET A 77 -17.31 21.64 -16.77
CA MET A 77 -16.80 20.56 -17.61
C MET A 77 -16.24 19.45 -16.74
N GLU A 78 -16.79 18.24 -16.87
CA GLU A 78 -16.34 17.05 -16.16
C GLU A 78 -15.87 15.98 -17.14
N LEU A 79 -14.62 15.55 -17.03
CA LEU A 79 -14.05 14.45 -17.83
C LEU A 79 -13.54 13.37 -16.88
N ILE A 80 -14.25 12.25 -16.80
CA ILE A 80 -14.05 11.19 -15.82
C ILE A 80 -13.75 9.86 -16.53
N GLY A 81 -12.73 9.13 -16.09
CA GLY A 81 -12.43 7.76 -16.56
C GLY A 81 -11.92 7.71 -18.01
N MET A 82 -11.11 8.69 -18.43
CA MET A 82 -10.44 8.75 -19.73
C MET A 82 -9.00 8.21 -19.60
N VAL A 83 -8.87 6.92 -19.31
CA VAL A 83 -7.62 6.31 -18.79
C VAL A 83 -6.46 6.22 -19.78
N GLU A 84 -6.71 6.29 -21.10
CA GLU A 84 -5.66 6.31 -22.13
C GLU A 84 -5.40 7.72 -22.69
N TRP A 85 -6.08 8.75 -22.17
CA TRP A 85 -5.98 10.11 -22.70
C TRP A 85 -4.66 10.76 -22.29
N GLU A 86 -3.72 10.90 -23.23
CA GLU A 86 -2.36 11.41 -22.98
C GLU A 86 -2.15 12.86 -23.41
N GLU A 87 -2.90 13.32 -24.42
CA GLU A 87 -2.65 14.58 -25.12
C GLU A 87 -3.92 15.44 -25.22
N TRP A 88 -3.82 16.69 -24.76
CA TRP A 88 -4.86 17.72 -24.95
C TRP A 88 -4.25 18.90 -25.69
N GLU A 89 -4.60 19.04 -26.97
CA GLU A 89 -4.06 20.09 -27.83
C GLU A 89 -5.05 21.25 -27.92
N TRP A 90 -4.65 22.41 -27.40
CA TRP A 90 -5.38 23.66 -27.58
C TRP A 90 -4.41 24.84 -27.58
N GLU A 91 -4.31 25.49 -28.74
CA GLU A 91 -3.43 26.61 -29.02
C GLU A 91 -3.90 27.92 -28.37
N GLU A 92 -2.96 28.81 -28.05
CA GLU A 92 -3.22 30.11 -27.40
C GLU A 92 -4.03 31.08 -28.26
N GLN A 93 -4.13 30.86 -29.57
CA GLN A 93 -4.83 31.73 -30.51
C GLN A 93 -6.34 31.40 -30.60
N VAL A 94 -6.75 30.21 -30.15
CA VAL A 94 -8.14 29.73 -30.26
C VAL A 94 -8.95 30.14 -29.03
N GLN A 95 -9.90 31.07 -29.22
CA GLN A 95 -10.79 31.52 -28.15
C GLN A 95 -11.83 30.46 -27.80
N ALA A 96 -11.81 29.97 -26.56
CA ALA A 96 -12.78 29.00 -26.06
C ALA A 96 -12.99 29.13 -24.54
N PHE A 97 -14.13 28.62 -24.05
CA PHE A 97 -14.47 28.55 -22.62
C PHE A 97 -14.40 29.89 -21.86
N PRO A 98 -14.99 30.99 -22.36
CA PRO A 98 -14.85 32.32 -21.74
C PRO A 98 -15.49 32.43 -20.35
N VAL A 99 -16.43 31.54 -19.99
CA VAL A 99 -17.18 31.56 -18.73
C VAL A 99 -17.04 30.27 -17.91
N LEU A 100 -16.09 29.40 -18.27
CA LEU A 100 -15.86 28.14 -17.54
C LEU A 100 -15.38 28.45 -16.12
N GLN A 101 -16.12 27.99 -15.13
CA GLN A 101 -15.84 28.21 -13.71
C GLN A 101 -15.24 26.98 -13.05
N ASN A 102 -15.74 25.80 -13.45
CA ASN A 102 -15.40 24.51 -12.85
C ASN A 102 -14.90 23.55 -13.94
N LEU A 103 -13.65 23.11 -13.80
CA LEU A 103 -13.09 22.04 -14.62
C LEU A 103 -12.71 20.88 -13.71
N ARG A 104 -13.38 19.73 -13.89
CA ARG A 104 -13.09 18.49 -13.18
C ARG A 104 -12.50 17.47 -14.14
N LEU A 105 -11.28 17.03 -13.85
CA LEU A 105 -10.64 15.91 -14.53
C LEU A 105 -10.46 14.79 -13.52
N GLU A 106 -10.95 13.58 -13.81
CA GLU A 106 -10.87 12.42 -12.91
C GLU A 106 -10.43 11.16 -13.66
N GLN A 107 -9.47 10.40 -13.13
CA GLN A 107 -8.97 9.15 -13.71
C GLN A 107 -8.51 9.29 -15.17
N CYS A 108 -7.63 10.25 -15.45
CA CYS A 108 -7.08 10.53 -16.78
C CYS A 108 -5.57 10.20 -16.85
N LYS A 109 -4.94 10.20 -18.03
CA LYS A 109 -3.49 9.96 -18.22
C LYS A 109 -2.78 11.15 -18.88
N LEU A 110 -3.37 12.33 -18.74
CA LEU A 110 -2.96 13.53 -19.45
C LEU A 110 -1.56 13.98 -19.00
N LYS A 111 -0.64 14.19 -19.94
CA LYS A 111 0.75 14.57 -19.62
C LYS A 111 0.89 16.04 -19.21
N CYS A 112 0.13 16.93 -19.85
CA CYS A 112 0.14 18.37 -19.59
C CYS A 112 -1.22 19.00 -19.91
N LEU A 113 -1.52 20.15 -19.28
CA LEU A 113 -2.68 20.96 -19.65
C LEU A 113 -2.36 21.80 -20.89
N PRO A 114 -3.34 22.04 -21.78
CA PRO A 114 -3.09 22.81 -23.00
C PRO A 114 -2.83 24.30 -22.69
N PRO A 115 -1.95 24.97 -23.46
CA PRO A 115 -1.68 26.40 -23.32
C PRO A 115 -2.93 27.30 -23.46
N GLY A 116 -3.85 26.95 -24.36
CA GLY A 116 -5.06 27.74 -24.60
C GLY A 116 -5.99 27.85 -23.39
N LEU A 117 -6.01 26.83 -22.52
CA LEU A 117 -6.79 26.84 -21.26
C LEU A 117 -6.35 27.99 -20.37
N ALA A 118 -5.04 28.19 -20.27
CA ALA A 118 -4.49 29.27 -19.50
C ALA A 118 -4.69 30.65 -20.15
N SER A 119 -4.78 30.77 -21.48
CA SER A 119 -4.96 32.06 -22.16
C SER A 119 -6.42 32.57 -22.17
N HIS A 120 -7.41 31.66 -22.20
CA HIS A 120 -8.81 32.03 -22.50
C HIS A 120 -9.84 31.69 -21.43
N ALA A 121 -9.61 30.69 -20.56
CA ALA A 121 -10.54 30.33 -19.48
C ALA A 121 -10.43 31.28 -18.27
N ARG A 122 -10.70 32.56 -18.49
CA ARG A 122 -10.46 33.64 -17.53
C ARG A 122 -11.39 33.65 -16.31
N ALA A 123 -12.50 32.92 -16.39
CA ALA A 123 -13.51 32.79 -15.33
C ALA A 123 -13.29 31.55 -14.43
N LEU A 124 -12.23 30.77 -14.69
CA LEU A 124 -11.97 29.51 -14.00
C LEU A 124 -11.54 29.78 -12.56
N ASN A 125 -12.48 29.65 -11.64
CA ASN A 125 -12.26 29.90 -10.21
C ASN A 125 -11.78 28.62 -9.51
N GLU A 126 -12.32 27.47 -9.91
CA GLU A 126 -12.08 26.18 -9.28
C GLU A 126 -11.60 25.16 -10.32
N LEU A 127 -10.37 24.68 -10.15
CA LEU A 127 -9.81 23.58 -10.94
C LEU A 127 -9.66 22.37 -10.02
N ILE A 128 -10.57 21.39 -10.16
CA ILE A 128 -10.56 20.15 -9.38
C ILE A 128 -9.90 19.07 -10.24
N LYS A 129 -8.68 18.66 -9.88
CA LYS A 129 -7.93 17.68 -10.66
C LYS A 129 -7.72 16.42 -9.82
N LEU A 130 -8.58 15.44 -10.06
CA LEU A 130 -8.54 14.12 -9.44
C LEU A 130 -7.78 13.17 -10.37
N ILE A 131 -6.75 12.48 -9.87
CA ILE A 131 -6.18 11.27 -10.49
C ILE A 131 -5.72 11.45 -11.96
N VAL A 132 -4.47 11.91 -12.15
CA VAL A 132 -3.81 11.84 -13.46
C VAL A 132 -2.52 11.02 -13.39
N ARG A 133 -2.48 9.86 -14.06
CA ARG A 133 -1.25 9.05 -14.18
C ARG A 133 -0.30 9.70 -15.20
N GLY A 134 0.98 9.89 -14.85
CA GLY A 134 2.02 10.35 -15.79
C GLY A 134 2.19 11.86 -15.97
N LEU A 135 1.60 12.71 -15.12
CA LEU A 135 1.79 14.15 -15.21
C LEU A 135 3.08 14.60 -14.51
N LEU A 136 4.14 14.82 -15.30
CA LEU A 136 5.48 15.11 -14.79
C LEU A 136 5.63 16.50 -14.17
N SER A 137 4.83 17.49 -14.61
CA SER A 137 4.92 18.86 -14.08
C SER A 137 3.67 19.70 -14.36
N CYS A 138 3.22 20.48 -13.37
CA CYS A 138 2.27 21.58 -13.57
C CYS A 138 3.06 22.87 -13.79
N VAL A 139 3.51 23.13 -15.03
CA VAL A 139 4.33 24.31 -15.37
C VAL A 139 3.49 25.37 -16.07
N GLY A 140 3.28 26.50 -15.39
CA GLY A 140 2.72 27.71 -15.97
C GLY A 140 3.69 28.39 -16.93
N ARG A 141 3.51 28.18 -18.25
CA ARG A 141 3.93 29.16 -19.27
C ARG A 141 2.86 30.21 -19.57
N ALA A 142 1.64 30.03 -19.07
CA ALA A 142 0.58 31.02 -19.11
C ALA A 142 -0.02 31.13 -17.70
N GLY A 143 0.44 32.11 -16.93
CA GLY A 143 0.09 32.27 -15.53
C GLY A 143 -1.23 33.00 -15.32
N GLY A 144 -1.98 32.61 -14.28
CA GLY A 144 -2.66 33.59 -13.43
C GLY A 144 -4.17 33.50 -13.17
N PHE A 145 -4.87 32.38 -13.34
CA PHE A 145 -6.35 32.39 -13.20
C PHE A 145 -6.92 31.49 -12.10
N VAL A 146 -6.29 30.35 -11.80
CA VAL A 146 -6.83 29.39 -10.82
C VAL A 146 -6.67 29.94 -9.39
N SER A 147 -7.79 30.06 -8.67
CA SER A 147 -7.83 30.49 -7.27
C SER A 147 -7.82 29.31 -6.29
N VAL A 148 -8.41 28.18 -6.69
CA VAL A 148 -8.47 26.93 -5.92
C VAL A 148 -7.98 25.77 -6.78
N LEU A 149 -6.99 25.04 -6.28
CA LEU A 149 -6.46 23.82 -6.91
C LEU A 149 -6.58 22.65 -5.94
N PHE A 150 -7.25 21.59 -6.38
CA PHE A 150 -7.32 20.32 -5.66
C PHE A 150 -6.59 19.24 -6.47
N LEU A 151 -5.65 18.55 -5.84
CA LEU A 151 -4.85 17.47 -6.41
C LEU A 151 -5.00 16.22 -5.55
N ASP A 152 -5.36 15.09 -6.16
CA ASP A 152 -5.56 13.83 -5.45
C ASP A 152 -4.93 12.64 -6.20
N GLU A 153 -4.24 11.77 -5.47
CA GLU A 153 -3.53 10.55 -5.92
C GLU A 153 -2.59 10.74 -7.13
N ASN A 154 -1.91 11.90 -7.25
CA ASN A 154 -0.98 12.16 -8.36
C ASN A 154 0.44 11.65 -8.06
N LEU A 155 0.65 10.35 -8.23
CA LEU A 155 1.89 9.64 -7.88
C LEU A 155 3.16 10.08 -8.65
N ASP A 156 3.01 10.75 -9.80
CA ASP A 156 4.13 11.16 -10.66
C ASP A 156 4.43 12.66 -10.64
N LEU A 157 3.61 13.46 -9.95
CA LEU A 157 3.76 14.91 -9.95
C LEU A 157 4.99 15.31 -9.14
N GLU A 158 6.01 15.88 -9.80
CA GLU A 158 7.25 16.29 -9.13
C GLU A 158 7.29 17.77 -8.76
N ARG A 159 6.62 18.64 -9.55
CA ARG A 159 6.75 20.10 -9.45
C ARG A 159 5.43 20.83 -9.73
N ILE A 160 5.11 21.82 -8.88
CA ILE A 160 4.05 22.81 -9.07
C ILE A 160 4.70 24.20 -9.07
N THR A 161 4.67 24.92 -10.19
CA THR A 161 5.24 26.27 -10.25
C THR A 161 4.42 27.27 -11.07
N ASN A 162 4.62 28.56 -10.80
CA ASN A 162 4.07 29.69 -11.57
C ASN A 162 2.55 29.85 -11.51
N LEU A 163 1.97 29.82 -10.30
CA LEU A 163 0.53 30.04 -10.07
C LEU A 163 0.31 31.28 -9.17
N PRO A 164 0.45 32.51 -9.70
CA PRO A 164 0.52 33.73 -8.90
C PRO A 164 -0.79 34.17 -8.24
N ARG A 165 -1.95 33.63 -8.65
CA ARG A 165 -3.27 33.94 -8.07
C ARG A 165 -3.85 32.80 -7.21
N LEU A 166 -3.13 31.71 -7.04
CA LEU A 166 -3.61 30.56 -6.28
C LEU A 166 -3.74 30.94 -4.81
N GLN A 167 -4.96 30.86 -4.26
CA GLN A 167 -5.28 31.20 -2.88
C GLN A 167 -5.43 29.96 -2.00
N LYS A 168 -5.98 28.87 -2.54
CA LYS A 168 -6.17 27.60 -1.85
C LYS A 168 -5.59 26.45 -2.65
N LEU A 169 -4.76 25.64 -2.01
CA LEU A 169 -4.19 24.42 -2.56
C LEU A 169 -4.51 23.24 -1.63
N THR A 170 -5.08 22.19 -2.19
CA THR A 170 -5.27 20.91 -1.49
C THR A 170 -4.51 19.83 -2.24
N ILE A 171 -3.67 19.09 -1.52
CA ILE A 171 -2.84 18.00 -2.03
C ILE A 171 -3.16 16.76 -1.20
N GLU A 172 -3.67 15.73 -1.86
CA GLU A 172 -3.97 14.43 -1.28
C GLU A 172 -3.10 13.35 -1.98
N ASP A 173 -2.38 12.54 -1.19
CA ASP A 173 -1.60 11.39 -1.62
C ASP A 173 -0.68 11.62 -2.86
N CYS A 174 0.15 12.67 -2.82
CA CYS A 174 1.10 13.04 -3.89
C CYS A 174 2.59 12.87 -3.45
N PRO A 175 3.11 11.63 -3.32
CA PRO A 175 4.39 11.35 -2.65
C PRO A 175 5.65 11.82 -3.38
N LYS A 176 5.59 12.06 -4.70
CA LYS A 176 6.76 12.50 -5.50
C LYS A 176 6.91 14.02 -5.61
N LEU A 177 5.99 14.81 -5.04
CA LEU A 177 6.03 16.26 -5.15
C LEU A 177 7.22 16.80 -4.34
N LYS A 178 8.20 17.39 -5.03
CA LYS A 178 9.44 17.91 -4.43
C LYS A 178 9.51 19.42 -4.44
N VAL A 179 8.83 20.09 -5.38
CA VAL A 179 8.92 21.53 -5.56
C VAL A 179 7.54 22.17 -5.67
N LEU A 180 7.29 23.16 -4.81
CA LEU A 180 6.15 24.05 -4.86
C LEU A 180 6.67 25.49 -4.77
N GLY A 181 6.53 26.28 -5.84
CA GLY A 181 7.12 27.64 -5.88
C GLY A 181 6.42 28.59 -6.84
N GLY A 182 6.60 29.90 -6.67
CA GLY A 182 5.92 30.89 -7.51
C GLY A 182 4.40 30.94 -7.28
N VAL A 183 3.99 30.80 -6.01
CA VAL A 183 2.61 30.87 -5.50
C VAL A 183 2.43 31.99 -4.44
N PRO A 184 2.77 33.26 -4.76
CA PRO A 184 2.78 34.37 -3.79
C PRO A 184 1.43 34.70 -3.13
N ALA A 185 0.30 34.29 -3.73
CA ALA A 185 -1.04 34.58 -3.21
C ALA A 185 -1.61 33.45 -2.32
N LEU A 186 -0.85 32.38 -2.07
CA LEU A 186 -1.34 31.19 -1.37
C LEU A 186 -1.66 31.52 0.10
N GLN A 187 -2.92 31.36 0.49
CA GLN A 187 -3.40 31.61 1.86
C GLN A 187 -3.69 30.30 2.61
N THR A 188 -4.25 29.31 1.91
CA THR A 188 -4.69 28.04 2.50
C THR A 188 -3.97 26.88 1.82
N LEU A 189 -3.26 26.07 2.61
CA LEU A 189 -2.70 24.80 2.18
C LEU A 189 -3.32 23.66 2.97
N ILE A 190 -3.81 22.64 2.28
CA ILE A 190 -4.30 21.41 2.90
C ILE A 190 -3.46 20.25 2.36
N LEU A 191 -2.76 19.53 3.23
CA LEU A 191 -2.02 18.33 2.88
C LEU A 191 -2.68 17.12 3.53
N VAL A 192 -3.01 16.11 2.74
CA VAL A 192 -3.60 14.86 3.19
C VAL A 192 -2.70 13.73 2.71
N ASP A 193 -1.96 13.14 3.64
CA ASP A 193 -1.19 11.92 3.40
C ASP A 193 -1.01 11.23 4.75
N ARG A 194 -1.75 10.15 4.95
CA ARG A 194 -1.84 9.46 6.24
C ARG A 194 -0.55 8.75 6.65
N ASP A 195 0.32 8.51 5.68
CA ASP A 195 1.58 7.81 5.87
C ASP A 195 2.75 8.83 5.89
N MET A 196 2.47 10.14 5.81
CA MET A 196 3.49 11.21 5.85
C MET A 196 4.21 11.24 7.20
N GLU A 197 5.51 10.91 7.21
CA GLU A 197 6.36 10.88 8.41
C GLU A 197 7.12 12.19 8.68
N THR A 198 7.38 13.00 7.65
CA THR A 198 8.07 14.30 7.76
C THR A 198 7.41 15.32 6.84
N LEU A 199 7.45 16.62 7.19
CA LEU A 199 6.88 17.63 6.31
C LEU A 199 7.75 17.80 5.04
N PRO A 200 7.12 18.09 3.89
CA PRO A 200 7.85 18.29 2.64
C PRO A 200 8.83 19.46 2.72
N VAL A 201 9.97 19.33 2.03
CA VAL A 201 11.06 20.35 2.05
C VAL A 201 10.60 21.69 1.49
N TYR A 202 9.70 21.69 0.50
CA TYR A 202 9.17 22.91 -0.11
C TYR A 202 8.33 23.78 0.84
N MET A 203 7.97 23.29 2.03
CA MET A 203 7.26 24.08 3.04
C MET A 203 8.05 25.32 3.45
N GLY A 204 9.39 25.28 3.39
CA GLY A 204 10.23 26.45 3.67
C GLY A 204 10.20 27.53 2.59
N ASP A 205 9.73 27.20 1.37
CA ASP A 205 9.73 28.11 0.21
C ASP A 205 8.38 28.82 0.01
N ILE A 206 7.38 28.50 0.83
CA ILE A 206 6.03 29.05 0.77
C ILE A 206 5.66 29.72 2.10
N ASN A 207 4.60 30.53 2.10
CA ASN A 207 4.16 31.23 3.32
C ASN A 207 2.62 31.30 3.40
N PRO A 208 1.92 30.17 3.57
CA PRO A 208 0.46 30.17 3.74
C PRO A 208 0.06 30.73 5.12
N SER A 209 -1.08 31.44 5.19
CA SER A 209 -1.67 31.88 6.47
C SER A 209 -2.33 30.74 7.27
N TYR A 210 -2.80 29.71 6.57
CA TYR A 210 -3.48 28.56 7.16
C TYR A 210 -2.98 27.25 6.55
N LEU A 211 -2.63 26.29 7.41
CA LEU A 211 -2.22 24.95 7.04
C LEU A 211 -3.11 23.92 7.75
N GLU A 212 -3.72 23.03 6.98
CA GLU A 212 -4.36 21.82 7.50
C GLU A 212 -3.59 20.58 7.06
N LEU A 213 -3.25 19.71 8.01
CA LEU A 213 -2.49 18.49 7.78
C LEU A 213 -3.30 17.29 8.25
N HIS A 214 -3.37 16.25 7.43
CA HIS A 214 -3.82 14.92 7.83
C HIS A 214 -2.65 13.98 7.60
N CYS A 215 -1.93 13.65 8.68
CA CYS A 215 -0.64 13.00 8.64
C CYS A 215 -0.56 11.73 9.48
N SER A 216 0.61 11.07 9.44
CA SER A 216 0.91 9.97 10.36
C SER A 216 0.98 10.47 11.81
N LEU A 217 0.66 9.60 12.75
CA LEU A 217 0.75 9.90 14.19
C LEU A 217 2.19 10.29 14.62
N PRO A 218 3.27 9.66 14.11
CA PRO A 218 4.65 10.11 14.36
C PRO A 218 4.94 11.54 13.91
N LEU A 219 4.45 11.96 12.74
CA LEU A 219 4.63 13.35 12.29
C LEU A 219 3.83 14.32 13.16
N LEU A 220 2.59 13.96 13.50
CA LEU A 220 1.76 14.75 14.41
C LEU A 220 2.45 14.95 15.77
N ALA A 221 3.04 13.88 16.31
CA ALA A 221 3.84 13.90 17.53
C ALA A 221 5.06 14.83 17.42
N SER A 222 5.75 14.80 16.28
CA SER A 222 6.87 15.70 15.99
C SER A 222 6.42 17.18 16.00
N ILE A 223 5.29 17.49 15.38
CA ILE A 223 4.70 18.85 15.37
C ILE A 223 4.28 19.28 16.78
N ALA A 224 3.78 18.35 17.61
CA ALA A 224 3.36 18.62 18.99
C ALA A 224 4.50 19.08 19.91
N THR A 225 5.77 18.85 19.53
CA THR A 225 6.93 19.35 20.28
C THR A 225 7.16 20.87 20.14
N GLY A 226 6.43 21.53 19.24
CA GLY A 226 6.40 22.98 19.09
C GLY A 226 7.75 23.57 18.69
N GLN A 227 8.12 24.72 19.28
CA GLN A 227 9.33 25.49 18.95
C GLN A 227 10.66 24.74 19.09
N SER A 228 10.69 23.63 19.84
CA SER A 228 11.89 22.78 20.00
C SER A 228 11.90 21.58 19.05
N GLY A 229 10.90 21.46 18.18
CA GLY A 229 10.69 20.33 17.29
C GLY A 229 11.48 20.38 16.00
N PRO A 230 11.81 19.22 15.40
CA PRO A 230 12.58 19.16 14.15
C PRO A 230 11.80 19.67 12.94
N GLU A 231 10.47 19.72 13.02
CA GLU A 231 9.60 20.23 11.94
C GLU A 231 9.32 21.73 12.07
N TRP A 232 9.75 22.37 13.16
CA TRP A 232 9.38 23.75 13.48
C TRP A 232 9.83 24.76 12.42
N ASP A 233 11.04 24.60 11.87
CA ASP A 233 11.58 25.48 10.84
C ASP A 233 10.70 25.53 9.58
N LYS A 234 9.89 24.49 9.33
CA LYS A 234 9.01 24.38 8.17
C LYS A 234 7.62 24.97 8.39
N ILE A 235 7.17 25.15 9.63
CA ILE A 235 5.80 25.60 9.94
C ILE A 235 5.72 26.80 10.87
N GLY A 236 6.81 27.19 11.51
CA GLY A 236 6.81 28.28 12.49
C GLY A 236 6.48 29.66 11.90
N HIS A 237 6.51 29.79 10.58
CA HIS A 237 6.09 30.99 9.85
C HIS A 237 4.57 31.01 9.55
N VAL A 238 3.86 29.89 9.66
CA VAL A 238 2.44 29.75 9.31
C VAL A 238 1.58 30.24 10.47
N GLU A 239 0.63 31.15 10.20
CA GLU A 239 -0.13 31.78 11.28
C GLU A 239 -1.02 30.81 12.07
N HIS A 240 -1.67 29.88 11.37
CA HIS A 240 -2.60 28.90 11.91
C HIS A 240 -2.33 27.51 11.33
N VAL A 241 -2.04 26.53 12.19
CA VAL A 241 -1.86 25.12 11.78
C VAL A 241 -2.87 24.25 12.51
N LYS A 242 -3.54 23.38 11.75
CA LYS A 242 -4.34 22.27 12.29
C LYS A 242 -3.79 20.98 11.73
N ALA A 243 -3.23 20.14 12.58
CA ALA A 243 -2.74 18.83 12.19
C ALA A 243 -3.60 17.74 12.85
N TYR A 244 -3.90 16.70 12.09
CA TYR A 244 -4.73 15.59 12.51
C TYR A 244 -4.08 14.26 12.17
N ALA A 245 -4.28 13.26 13.02
CA ALA A 245 -3.98 11.86 12.70
C ALA A 245 -5.20 10.98 12.99
N ARG A 246 -5.43 10.02 12.08
CA ARG A 246 -6.59 9.14 12.08
C ARG A 246 -6.44 7.99 13.07
N GLU A 247 -7.55 7.58 13.68
CA GLU A 247 -7.66 6.35 14.44
C GLU A 247 -9.00 5.64 14.13
N GLY A 248 -8.95 4.39 13.70
CA GLY A 248 -10.15 3.64 13.31
C GLY A 248 -10.97 4.40 12.27
N ASP A 249 -12.23 4.70 12.60
CA ASP A 249 -13.14 5.47 11.74
C ASP A 249 -13.14 6.97 12.03
N ASN A 250 -12.40 7.44 13.05
CA ASN A 250 -12.32 8.85 13.38
C ASN A 250 -11.06 9.51 12.76
N PRO A 251 -11.21 10.32 11.70
CA PRO A 251 -10.07 10.93 11.00
C PRO A 251 -9.38 12.06 11.81
N ARG A 252 -10.05 12.60 12.84
CA ARG A 252 -9.56 13.75 13.64
C ARG A 252 -9.39 13.38 15.12
N LYS A 253 -9.15 12.10 15.40
CA LYS A 253 -8.99 11.60 16.78
C LYS A 253 -7.83 12.30 17.49
N TRP A 254 -6.69 12.39 16.83
CA TRP A 254 -5.51 13.07 17.35
C TRP A 254 -5.36 14.41 16.68
N TYR A 255 -4.98 15.43 17.45
CA TYR A 255 -4.81 16.76 16.92
C TYR A 255 -3.67 17.54 17.55
N VAL A 256 -3.13 18.46 16.75
CA VAL A 256 -2.31 19.58 17.20
C VAL A 256 -2.90 20.84 16.56
N LEU A 257 -3.27 21.81 17.39
CA LEU A 257 -3.74 23.12 16.97
C LEU A 257 -2.71 24.14 17.39
N TYR A 258 -2.25 24.93 16.44
CA TYR A 258 -1.21 25.92 16.66
C TYR A 258 -1.63 27.29 16.09
N THR A 259 -1.36 28.34 16.87
CA THR A 259 -1.46 29.75 16.44
C THR A 259 -0.18 30.51 16.77
N THR A 260 0.30 31.34 15.86
CA THR A 260 1.52 32.17 16.05
C THR A 260 1.31 33.36 16.99
N ASN A 261 0.15 34.04 16.92
CA ASN A 261 -0.08 35.31 17.61
C ASN A 261 -1.52 35.44 18.18
N PRO A 262 -1.72 35.32 19.51
CA PRO A 262 -0.72 34.91 20.50
C PRO A 262 -0.28 33.44 20.28
N TYR A 263 0.96 33.12 20.68
CA TYR A 263 1.45 31.75 20.59
C TYR A 263 0.58 30.83 21.45
N ASN A 264 -0.06 29.85 20.83
CA ASN A 264 -0.80 28.80 21.52
C ASN A 264 -0.58 27.48 20.78
N LEU A 265 -0.31 26.42 21.53
CA LEU A 265 -0.18 25.06 21.01
C LEU A 265 -1.02 24.13 21.89
N GLU A 266 -2.11 23.62 21.33
CA GLU A 266 -3.04 22.71 21.97
C GLU A 266 -2.93 21.33 21.33
N THR A 267 -2.81 20.28 22.14
CA THR A 267 -2.80 18.91 21.64
C THR A 267 -3.43 17.96 22.66
N ASN A 268 -4.05 16.90 22.18
CA ASN A 268 -4.55 15.81 23.01
C ASN A 268 -3.58 14.61 23.08
N LEU A 269 -2.35 14.77 22.58
CA LEU A 269 -1.28 13.77 22.67
C LEU A 269 -0.62 13.78 24.06
N SER A 270 -0.41 12.60 24.65
CA SER A 270 0.39 12.47 25.87
C SER A 270 1.89 12.59 25.58
N LEU A 271 2.50 13.76 25.83
CA LEU A 271 3.95 13.98 25.60
C LEU A 271 4.84 13.04 26.43
N SER A 272 4.39 12.56 27.61
CA SER A 272 5.13 11.59 28.44
C SER A 272 5.11 10.17 27.85
N PHE A 273 4.09 9.83 27.07
CA PHE A 273 4.03 8.58 26.32
C PHE A 273 5.08 8.54 25.20
N MET A 274 5.40 9.73 24.65
CA MET A 274 6.34 9.91 23.53
C MET A 274 7.78 10.18 23.96
N SER A 275 8.08 10.20 25.27
CA SER A 275 9.45 10.36 25.76
C SER A 275 10.34 9.15 25.40
N ARG A 276 11.65 9.37 25.29
CA ARG A 276 12.62 8.27 25.16
C ARG A 276 12.43 7.25 26.28
N GLY A 277 12.50 5.96 25.94
CA GLY A 277 12.43 4.92 26.95
C GLY A 277 13.62 4.95 27.90
N THR A 278 13.40 4.47 29.11
CA THR A 278 14.32 4.60 30.25
C THR A 278 14.97 3.28 30.65
N LEU A 279 14.57 2.17 30.01
CA LEU A 279 15.18 0.87 30.22
C LEU A 279 16.61 0.82 29.68
N THR A 280 17.54 0.26 30.45
CA THR A 280 18.98 0.15 30.10
C THR A 280 19.25 -0.57 28.77
N PHE A 281 18.32 -1.43 28.32
CA PHE A 281 18.37 -2.05 27.00
C PHE A 281 18.34 -1.02 25.85
N LEU A 282 17.83 0.19 26.08
CA LEU A 282 17.71 1.25 25.09
C LEU A 282 18.96 2.11 24.93
N GLU A 283 19.94 1.98 25.83
CA GLU A 283 21.16 2.80 25.83
C GLU A 283 22.31 2.18 25.02
N ASP A 284 22.44 0.84 25.03
CA ASP A 284 23.50 0.10 24.32
C ASP A 284 22.94 -0.63 23.10
N THR A 285 23.40 -0.24 21.90
CA THR A 285 22.97 -0.82 20.61
C THR A 285 23.37 -2.29 20.47
N GLN A 286 24.58 -2.67 20.87
CA GLN A 286 25.06 -4.05 20.68
C GLN A 286 24.34 -5.01 21.64
N ARG A 287 24.10 -4.55 22.87
CA ARG A 287 23.26 -5.28 23.84
C ARG A 287 21.81 -5.38 23.39
N PHE A 288 21.27 -4.34 22.75
CA PHE A 288 19.91 -4.36 22.23
C PHE A 288 19.74 -5.39 21.11
N GLU A 289 20.59 -5.35 20.09
CA GLU A 289 20.47 -6.23 18.93
C GLU A 289 20.67 -7.70 19.31
N SER A 290 21.58 -7.98 20.24
CA SER A 290 21.77 -9.34 20.76
C SER A 290 20.58 -9.87 21.56
N VAL A 291 19.87 -9.01 22.31
CA VAL A 291 18.69 -9.40 23.09
C VAL A 291 17.45 -9.55 22.21
N PHE A 292 17.19 -8.57 21.33
CA PHE A 292 15.93 -8.49 20.58
C PHE A 292 16.00 -9.08 19.17
N LYS A 293 17.20 -9.45 18.69
CA LYS A 293 17.44 -9.99 17.33
C LYS A 293 16.86 -9.09 16.22
N MET A 294 16.89 -7.77 16.43
CA MET A 294 16.42 -6.76 15.49
C MET A 294 17.19 -5.46 15.66
N THR A 295 17.25 -4.65 14.60
CA THR A 295 17.95 -3.35 14.63
C THR A 295 17.16 -2.28 15.39
N ARG A 296 17.83 -1.19 15.78
CA ARG A 296 17.17 0.01 16.34
C ARG A 296 16.16 0.65 15.38
N LYS A 297 16.43 0.59 14.08
CA LYS A 297 15.54 1.08 13.02
C LYS A 297 14.24 0.26 13.01
N THR A 298 14.36 -1.07 13.00
CA THR A 298 13.22 -1.99 13.11
C THR A 298 12.41 -1.75 14.38
N PHE A 299 13.08 -1.58 15.52
CA PHE A 299 12.41 -1.29 16.79
C PHE A 299 11.65 0.04 16.76
N SER A 300 12.26 1.09 16.21
CA SER A 300 11.61 2.40 16.09
C SER A 300 10.39 2.33 15.19
N TYR A 301 10.48 1.55 14.10
CA TYR A 301 9.34 1.26 13.24
C TYR A 301 8.23 0.53 13.99
N ILE A 302 8.54 -0.54 14.74
CA ILE A 302 7.54 -1.25 15.56
C ILE A 302 6.88 -0.31 16.58
N CYS A 303 7.65 0.56 17.23
CA CYS A 303 7.10 1.57 18.14
C CYS A 303 6.13 2.51 17.41
N SER A 304 6.50 3.01 16.23
CA SER A 304 5.62 3.86 15.42
C SER A 304 4.36 3.14 14.97
N LEU A 305 4.47 1.85 14.62
CA LEU A 305 3.39 0.99 14.14
C LEU A 305 2.33 0.76 15.21
N VAL A 306 2.75 0.50 16.45
CA VAL A 306 1.84 0.22 17.59
C VAL A 306 1.44 1.49 18.35
N MET A 307 1.90 2.66 17.89
CA MET A 307 1.49 3.95 18.46
C MET A 307 -0.02 4.15 18.22
N GLY A 308 -0.78 4.16 19.31
CA GLY A 308 -2.24 4.25 19.25
C GLY A 308 -2.92 3.96 20.60
N PRO A 309 -4.25 4.01 20.67
CA PRO A 309 -5.04 4.01 21.91
C PRO A 309 -4.84 2.75 22.76
N SER A 310 -4.70 1.58 22.12
CA SER A 310 -4.42 0.31 22.80
C SER A 310 -3.16 0.40 23.66
N MET A 311 -2.16 1.15 23.19
CA MET A 311 -0.92 1.37 23.90
C MET A 311 -0.97 2.66 24.74
N GLU A 312 -1.76 3.68 24.42
CA GLU A 312 -1.81 4.98 25.11
C GLU A 312 -2.71 5.01 26.36
N ASP A 313 -3.87 4.32 26.34
CA ASP A 313 -4.80 4.26 27.48
C ASP A 313 -4.20 3.57 28.74
N MET A 314 -2.99 3.02 28.61
CA MET A 314 -2.23 2.40 29.70
C MET A 314 -1.44 3.41 30.55
N ASN A 315 -1.90 4.65 30.70
CA ASN A 315 -1.23 5.68 31.51
C ASN A 315 -1.13 5.33 33.01
N SER A 316 -1.81 4.27 33.46
CA SER A 316 -1.66 3.67 34.79
C SER A 316 -0.47 2.71 34.92
N CYS A 317 0.18 2.31 33.83
CA CYS A 317 1.26 1.34 33.85
C CYS A 317 2.58 2.04 34.21
N THR A 318 3.08 1.72 35.39
CA THR A 318 4.30 2.30 35.96
C THR A 318 5.35 1.22 36.20
N PHE A 319 6.60 1.66 36.28
CA PHE A 319 7.63 0.92 36.98
C PHE A 319 7.28 0.76 38.47
N ILE A 320 7.97 -0.16 39.14
CA ILE A 320 7.84 -0.39 40.59
C ILE A 320 8.21 0.88 41.39
N ASP A 321 9.08 1.74 40.84
CA ASP A 321 9.47 3.02 41.42
C ASP A 321 8.45 4.17 41.19
N GLY A 322 7.33 3.88 40.52
CA GLY A 322 6.25 4.85 40.27
C GLY A 322 6.40 5.69 39.00
N ARG A 323 7.52 5.58 38.26
CA ARG A 323 7.66 6.26 36.96
C ARG A 323 6.73 5.65 35.92
N VAL A 324 6.10 6.49 35.08
CA VAL A 324 5.21 6.04 34.00
C VAL A 324 6.03 5.39 32.89
N LEU A 325 5.57 4.25 32.37
CA LEU A 325 6.21 3.57 31.23
C LEU A 325 5.96 4.36 29.94
N SER A 326 7.02 4.73 29.21
CA SER A 326 6.92 5.28 27.86
C SER A 326 6.45 4.22 26.85
N LEU A 327 6.08 4.62 25.63
CA LEU A 327 5.78 3.67 24.55
C LEU A 327 6.93 2.69 24.30
N GLN A 328 8.16 3.19 24.23
CA GLN A 328 9.34 2.35 23.99
C GLN A 328 9.54 1.33 25.12
N ASP A 329 9.32 1.73 26.38
CA ASP A 329 9.41 0.82 27.52
C ASP A 329 8.32 -0.26 27.44
N ARG A 330 7.08 0.11 27.08
CA ARG A 330 5.96 -0.84 26.88
C ARG A 330 6.29 -1.86 25.77
N VAL A 331 6.81 -1.40 24.63
CA VAL A 331 7.21 -2.28 23.52
C VAL A 331 8.35 -3.21 23.96
N VAL A 332 9.33 -2.72 24.71
CA VAL A 332 10.41 -3.57 25.26
C VAL A 332 9.86 -4.65 26.17
N VAL A 333 8.94 -4.32 27.08
CA VAL A 333 8.30 -5.27 28.00
C VAL A 333 7.57 -6.38 27.21
N ALA A 334 6.78 -6.00 26.20
CA ALA A 334 6.05 -6.95 25.37
C ALA A 334 6.99 -7.84 24.54
N LEU A 335 8.00 -7.26 23.88
CA LEU A 335 8.98 -8.02 23.11
C LEU A 335 9.77 -9.00 24.00
N ARG A 336 10.22 -8.56 25.19
CA ARG A 336 10.87 -9.45 26.16
C ARG A 336 9.97 -10.62 26.53
N ARG A 337 8.66 -10.38 26.69
CA ARG A 337 7.69 -11.45 26.98
C ARG A 337 7.56 -12.44 25.83
N LEU A 338 7.48 -11.96 24.59
CA LEU A 338 7.34 -12.82 23.41
C LEU A 338 8.64 -13.59 23.06
N GLN A 339 9.80 -13.07 23.44
CA GLN A 339 11.12 -13.64 23.10
C GLN A 339 11.74 -14.51 24.20
N CYS A 340 11.16 -14.56 25.40
CA CYS A 340 11.63 -15.40 26.51
C CYS A 340 10.71 -16.59 26.80
N THR A 341 11.30 -17.64 27.40
CA THR A 341 10.55 -18.75 28.01
C THR A 341 10.49 -18.66 29.55
N GLU A 342 10.89 -17.51 30.10
CA GLU A 342 10.97 -17.27 31.54
C GLU A 342 9.57 -17.01 32.13
N PRO A 343 9.34 -17.34 33.40
CA PRO A 343 8.13 -16.95 34.10
C PRO A 343 7.90 -15.43 34.03
N THR A 344 6.63 -15.01 34.01
CA THR A 344 6.27 -13.61 33.89
C THR A 344 6.86 -12.76 35.02
N GLU A 345 6.92 -13.30 36.23
CA GLU A 345 7.53 -12.68 37.42
C GLU A 345 9.02 -12.35 37.23
N THR A 346 9.78 -13.27 36.62
CA THR A 346 11.20 -13.08 36.34
C THR A 346 11.40 -11.96 35.31
N ILE A 347 10.55 -11.93 34.28
CA ILE A 347 10.57 -10.88 33.26
C ILE A 347 10.25 -9.53 33.89
N GLY A 348 9.18 -9.45 34.70
CA GLY A 348 8.78 -8.23 35.41
C GLY A 348 9.90 -7.71 36.31
N SER A 349 10.53 -8.59 37.09
CA SER A 349 11.67 -8.23 37.94
C SER A 349 12.88 -7.71 37.13
N SER A 350 13.14 -8.28 35.96
CA SER A 350 14.27 -7.87 35.10
C SER A 350 14.12 -6.50 34.45
N VAL A 351 12.88 -6.04 34.26
CA VAL A 351 12.54 -4.73 33.65
C VAL A 351 11.96 -3.74 34.67
N GLY A 352 11.81 -4.13 35.93
CA GLY A 352 11.33 -3.28 37.01
C GLY A 352 9.83 -2.97 36.99
N VAL A 353 8.99 -3.90 36.52
CA VAL A 353 7.52 -3.74 36.46
C VAL A 353 6.80 -4.93 37.13
N SER A 354 5.55 -4.75 37.54
CA SER A 354 4.76 -5.85 38.12
C SER A 354 4.40 -6.92 37.09
N GLU A 355 4.14 -8.15 37.54
CA GLU A 355 3.67 -9.23 36.67
C GLU A 355 2.40 -8.84 35.89
N SER A 356 1.43 -8.25 36.57
CA SER A 356 0.18 -7.76 35.97
C SER A 356 0.43 -6.74 34.85
N THR A 357 1.45 -5.89 35.00
CA THR A 357 1.83 -4.91 33.99
C THR A 357 2.43 -5.61 32.76
N VAL A 358 3.28 -6.63 32.94
CA VAL A 358 3.83 -7.40 31.81
C VAL A 358 2.73 -8.06 31.00
N LEU A 359 1.76 -8.69 31.66
CA LEU A 359 0.64 -9.35 30.98
C LEU A 359 -0.22 -8.35 30.20
N LEU A 360 -0.65 -7.27 30.85
CA LEU A 360 -1.50 -6.25 30.23
C LEU A 360 -0.79 -5.58 29.04
N VAL A 361 0.48 -5.21 29.20
CA VAL A 361 1.27 -4.57 28.12
C VAL A 361 1.44 -5.52 26.95
N THR A 362 1.71 -6.79 27.21
CA THR A 362 1.88 -7.79 26.14
C THR A 362 0.57 -8.00 25.38
N GLU A 363 -0.56 -8.12 26.07
CA GLU A 363 -1.88 -8.28 25.45
C GLU A 363 -2.23 -7.10 24.55
N ARG A 364 -2.04 -5.87 25.05
CA ARG A 364 -2.31 -4.64 24.30
C ARG A 364 -1.38 -4.46 23.11
N PHE A 365 -0.10 -4.81 23.28
CA PHE A 365 0.87 -4.80 22.20
C PHE A 365 0.51 -5.80 21.09
N VAL A 366 0.17 -7.04 21.45
CA VAL A 366 -0.25 -8.08 20.49
C VAL A 366 -1.48 -7.62 19.70
N ALA A 367 -2.49 -7.06 20.39
CA ALA A 367 -3.68 -6.53 19.73
C ALA A 367 -3.35 -5.37 18.78
N ALA A 368 -2.44 -4.47 19.17
CA ALA A 368 -2.00 -3.35 18.34
C ALA A 368 -1.25 -3.83 17.08
N VAL A 369 -0.32 -4.78 17.22
CA VAL A 369 0.39 -5.39 16.09
C VAL A 369 -0.60 -6.06 15.15
N TRP A 370 -1.49 -6.90 15.67
CA TRP A 370 -2.50 -7.60 14.87
C TRP A 370 -3.35 -6.64 14.02
N GLN A 371 -3.77 -5.52 14.58
CA GLN A 371 -4.59 -4.53 13.87
C GLN A 371 -3.81 -3.67 12.87
N LYS A 372 -2.55 -3.33 13.18
CA LYS A 372 -1.79 -2.32 12.44
C LYS A 372 -0.79 -2.90 11.46
N ALA A 373 -0.33 -4.13 11.67
CA ALA A 373 0.68 -4.79 10.85
C ALA A 373 0.10 -5.66 9.73
N ASP A 374 -1.21 -5.56 9.46
CA ASP A 374 -1.88 -6.39 8.45
C ASP A 374 -1.21 -6.34 7.08
N HIS A 375 -0.64 -5.20 6.66
CA HIS A 375 0.06 -5.09 5.38
C HIS A 375 1.40 -5.83 5.31
N HIS A 376 2.00 -6.22 6.44
CA HIS A 376 3.19 -7.09 6.50
C HIS A 376 2.85 -8.57 6.42
N TYR A 377 1.56 -8.89 6.32
CA TYR A 377 1.04 -10.24 6.36
C TYR A 377 -0.09 -10.36 5.33
N ARG A 378 0.27 -10.31 4.05
CA ARG A 378 -0.68 -10.44 2.94
C ARG A 378 -0.13 -11.31 1.83
N TRP A 379 -1.06 -11.96 1.13
CA TRP A 379 -0.75 -12.62 -0.13
C TRP A 379 -0.15 -11.62 -1.13
N PRO A 380 0.96 -11.97 -1.82
CA PRO A 380 1.67 -11.04 -2.70
C PRO A 380 0.81 -10.54 -3.88
N ASP A 381 1.00 -9.29 -4.28
CA ASP A 381 0.50 -8.78 -5.56
C ASP A 381 1.27 -9.38 -6.75
N SER A 382 0.84 -9.09 -7.99
CA SER A 382 1.46 -9.66 -9.20
C SER A 382 2.96 -9.35 -9.31
N ARG A 383 3.38 -8.14 -8.94
CA ARG A 383 4.79 -7.71 -9.05
C ARG A 383 5.64 -8.37 -7.97
N GLN A 384 5.11 -8.47 -6.75
CA GLN A 384 5.77 -9.19 -5.65
C GLN A 384 5.85 -10.68 -5.98
N MET A 385 4.80 -11.26 -6.57
CA MET A 385 4.76 -12.65 -7.01
C MET A 385 5.81 -12.94 -8.08
N ASP A 386 6.00 -12.05 -9.06
CA ASP A 386 7.06 -12.18 -10.06
C ASP A 386 8.47 -12.18 -9.44
N LYS A 387 8.70 -11.37 -8.40
CA LYS A 387 9.97 -11.40 -7.65
C LYS A 387 10.16 -12.75 -6.95
N ILE A 388 9.13 -13.24 -6.25
CA ILE A 388 9.16 -14.52 -5.54
C ILE A 388 9.47 -15.67 -6.52
N LYS A 389 8.77 -15.74 -7.66
CA LYS A 389 9.02 -16.72 -8.72
C LYS A 389 10.45 -16.65 -9.23
N SER A 390 10.95 -15.44 -9.49
CA SER A 390 12.33 -15.23 -9.95
C SER A 390 13.36 -15.72 -8.92
N MET A 391 13.08 -15.60 -7.62
CA MET A 391 13.96 -16.10 -6.56
C MET A 391 13.94 -17.63 -6.48
N PHE A 392 12.76 -18.26 -6.53
CA PHE A 392 12.68 -19.73 -6.59
C PHE A 392 13.37 -20.31 -7.81
N ASP A 393 13.25 -19.65 -8.95
CA ASP A 393 13.96 -20.01 -10.16
C ASP A 393 15.49 -19.88 -9.98
N LYS A 394 15.98 -18.74 -9.50
CA LYS A 394 17.43 -18.55 -9.29
C LYS A 394 18.04 -19.48 -8.25
N ILE A 395 17.35 -19.72 -7.13
CA ILE A 395 17.90 -20.47 -5.99
C ILE A 395 17.72 -21.98 -6.18
N HIS A 396 16.55 -22.40 -6.66
CA HIS A 396 16.16 -23.80 -6.71
C HIS A 396 15.90 -24.32 -8.14
N ASN A 397 15.96 -23.43 -9.15
CA ASN A 397 15.59 -23.73 -10.54
C ASN A 397 14.16 -24.30 -10.62
N MET A 398 13.26 -23.65 -9.89
CA MET A 398 11.83 -23.95 -9.83
C MET A 398 11.02 -22.79 -10.41
N HIS A 399 10.89 -22.79 -11.73
CA HIS A 399 10.12 -21.80 -12.48
C HIS A 399 8.65 -21.80 -12.05
N ASN A 400 8.02 -20.62 -12.01
CA ASN A 400 6.61 -20.44 -11.61
C ASN A 400 6.24 -20.92 -10.19
N CYS A 401 7.21 -21.33 -9.37
CA CYS A 401 6.99 -21.65 -7.96
C CYS A 401 6.77 -20.36 -7.16
N CYS A 402 5.67 -20.30 -6.42
CA CYS A 402 5.18 -19.10 -5.73
C CYS A 402 5.31 -19.18 -4.22
N GLY A 403 5.74 -20.31 -3.66
CA GLY A 403 5.84 -20.51 -2.23
C GLY A 403 5.84 -21.97 -1.80
N VAL A 404 6.12 -22.18 -0.53
CA VAL A 404 6.11 -23.48 0.12
C VAL A 404 5.00 -23.51 1.16
N ILE A 405 4.07 -24.45 1.05
CA ILE A 405 3.06 -24.73 2.08
C ILE A 405 3.57 -25.79 3.04
N CYS A 406 3.43 -25.55 4.35
CA CYS A 406 3.76 -26.53 5.38
C CYS A 406 2.80 -26.48 6.56
N THR A 407 2.82 -27.53 7.37
CA THR A 407 2.05 -27.60 8.63
C THR A 407 2.99 -27.34 9.81
N ILE A 408 2.59 -26.47 10.74
CA ILE A 408 3.33 -26.19 11.98
C ILE A 408 2.48 -26.56 13.18
N ASP A 409 3.07 -27.25 14.14
CA ASP A 409 2.46 -27.46 15.45
C ASP A 409 2.99 -26.44 16.47
N ILE A 410 2.07 -25.71 17.11
CA ILE A 410 2.35 -24.84 18.25
C ILE A 410 1.58 -25.37 19.45
N THR A 411 2.31 -25.70 20.50
CA THR A 411 1.75 -26.20 21.76
C THR A 411 1.75 -25.06 22.77
N PHE A 412 0.83 -25.05 23.73
CA PHE A 412 0.87 -24.19 24.91
C PHE A 412 0.67 -25.02 26.19
N ARG A 413 1.28 -24.59 27.29
CA ARG A 413 1.02 -25.18 28.61
C ARG A 413 -0.38 -24.77 29.04
N PRO A 414 -1.20 -25.70 29.57
CA PRO A 414 -2.49 -25.36 30.17
C PRO A 414 -2.32 -24.37 31.33
N ASN A 415 -3.33 -23.53 31.56
CA ASN A 415 -3.31 -22.55 32.66
C ASN A 415 -3.66 -23.20 34.00
N CYS A 416 -4.41 -24.31 33.97
CA CYS A 416 -4.77 -25.11 35.14
C CYS A 416 -4.33 -26.57 34.97
N ASP A 417 -3.93 -27.24 36.06
CA ASP A 417 -3.45 -28.64 36.02
C ASP A 417 -4.48 -29.66 35.51
N HIS A 418 -5.77 -29.29 35.45
CA HIS A 418 -6.86 -30.12 34.94
C HIS A 418 -7.17 -29.88 33.45
N GLU A 419 -6.55 -28.90 32.80
CA GLU A 419 -6.76 -28.60 31.38
C GLU A 419 -5.83 -29.42 30.48
N LYS A 420 -6.33 -29.84 29.32
CA LYS A 420 -5.53 -30.57 28.33
C LYS A 420 -4.54 -29.63 27.65
N ILE A 421 -3.37 -30.16 27.30
CA ILE A 421 -2.40 -29.47 26.44
C ILE A 421 -3.10 -28.98 25.17
N GLN A 422 -3.05 -27.66 24.95
CA GLN A 422 -3.63 -27.05 23.77
C GLN A 422 -2.58 -27.02 22.66
N SER A 423 -2.68 -27.97 21.73
CA SER A 423 -1.90 -27.98 20.49
C SER A 423 -2.72 -27.35 19.38
N THR A 424 -2.23 -26.26 18.81
CA THR A 424 -2.79 -25.62 17.60
C THR A 424 -1.93 -26.01 16.42
N GLN A 425 -2.52 -26.70 15.44
CA GLN A 425 -1.86 -26.96 14.16
C GLN A 425 -2.22 -25.84 13.19
N LEU A 426 -1.22 -25.30 12.51
CA LEU A 426 -1.32 -24.20 11.58
C LEU A 426 -0.90 -24.68 10.20
N GLN A 427 -1.62 -24.26 9.17
CA GLN A 427 -1.12 -24.32 7.80
C GLN A 427 -0.50 -22.97 7.48
N VAL A 428 0.72 -22.94 6.95
CA VAL A 428 1.38 -21.69 6.56
C VAL A 428 1.94 -21.79 5.15
N ILE A 429 2.07 -20.64 4.50
CA ILE A 429 2.79 -20.51 3.23
C ILE A 429 3.96 -19.55 3.44
N VAL A 430 5.14 -19.99 3.02
CA VAL A 430 6.39 -19.27 3.19
C VAL A 430 7.04 -19.01 1.83
N ASP A 431 7.61 -17.84 1.67
CA ASP A 431 8.36 -17.44 0.47
C ASP A 431 9.86 -17.85 0.57
N PRO A 432 10.70 -17.60 -0.46
CA PRO A 432 12.09 -18.02 -0.42
C PRO A 432 12.95 -17.19 0.56
N GLU A 433 12.43 -16.05 1.01
CA GLU A 433 13.07 -15.15 1.99
C GLU A 433 12.67 -15.47 3.44
N MET A 434 11.92 -16.55 3.64
CA MET A 434 11.40 -16.99 4.94
C MET A 434 10.29 -16.08 5.52
N ARG A 435 9.59 -15.31 4.69
CA ARG A 435 8.41 -14.52 5.09
C ARG A 435 7.15 -15.38 5.04
N PHE A 436 6.26 -15.18 6.01
CA PHE A 436 4.96 -15.84 6.06
C PHE A 436 3.96 -15.06 5.21
N MET A 437 3.44 -15.68 4.16
CA MET A 437 2.48 -15.05 3.22
C MET A 437 1.03 -15.33 3.58
N ASP A 438 0.76 -16.51 4.13
CA ASP A 438 -0.58 -16.95 4.54
C ASP A 438 -0.47 -17.91 5.72
N ILE A 439 -1.46 -17.89 6.61
CA ILE A 439 -1.56 -18.68 7.85
C ILE A 439 -3.03 -18.99 8.07
N TRP A 440 -3.35 -20.27 8.06
CA TRP A 440 -4.68 -20.78 8.32
C TRP A 440 -4.72 -21.60 9.62
N PHE A 441 -5.71 -21.28 10.46
CA PHE A 441 -5.99 -22.01 11.69
C PHE A 441 -6.93 -23.18 11.38
N GLY A 442 -6.42 -24.41 11.45
CA GLY A 442 -7.27 -25.59 11.32
C GLY A 442 -8.33 -25.66 12.43
N SER A 443 -9.49 -26.26 12.12
CA SER A 443 -10.51 -26.57 13.13
C SER A 443 -9.94 -27.54 14.18
N ALA A 444 -10.35 -27.36 15.45
CA ALA A 444 -9.87 -28.16 16.57
C ALA A 444 -10.36 -29.62 16.47
N GLY A 445 -9.52 -30.48 15.88
CA GLY A 445 -9.72 -31.91 15.77
C GLY A 445 -8.50 -32.56 15.15
N ARG A 446 -8.20 -33.81 15.53
CA ARG A 446 -7.11 -34.59 14.93
C ARG A 446 -7.53 -35.04 13.52
N LEU A 447 -7.56 -34.10 12.58
CA LEU A 447 -7.91 -34.34 11.19
C LEU A 447 -6.65 -34.45 10.32
N SER A 448 -6.67 -35.37 9.36
CA SER A 448 -5.60 -35.54 8.37
C SER A 448 -5.33 -34.24 7.60
N HIS A 449 -4.12 -34.09 7.04
CA HIS A 449 -3.73 -32.91 6.24
C HIS A 449 -4.73 -32.60 5.13
N LEU A 450 -5.37 -33.63 4.54
CA LEU A 450 -6.41 -33.53 3.51
C LEU A 450 -7.61 -32.68 3.96
N ASN A 451 -8.24 -32.98 5.09
CA ASN A 451 -9.43 -32.25 5.53
C ASN A 451 -9.14 -30.79 5.87
N ARG A 452 -7.88 -30.44 6.20
CA ARG A 452 -7.49 -29.07 6.55
C ARG A 452 -7.26 -28.17 5.35
N LEU A 453 -6.75 -28.71 4.24
CA LEU A 453 -6.59 -27.94 3.01
C LEU A 453 -7.97 -27.55 2.45
N TYR A 454 -8.92 -28.48 2.35
CA TYR A 454 -10.24 -28.20 1.77
C TYR A 454 -11.03 -27.09 2.50
N ASP A 455 -10.80 -26.94 3.80
CA ASP A 455 -11.43 -25.91 4.62
C ASP A 455 -10.71 -24.55 4.54
N SER A 456 -9.47 -24.48 4.02
CA SER A 456 -8.68 -23.25 4.04
C SER A 456 -9.13 -22.22 3.00
N GLU A 457 -9.00 -20.94 3.35
CA GLU A 457 -9.28 -19.84 2.42
C GLU A 457 -8.44 -19.97 1.15
N LEU A 458 -7.16 -20.35 1.29
CA LEU A 458 -6.28 -20.68 0.17
C LEU A 458 -6.93 -21.63 -0.83
N PHE A 459 -7.43 -22.78 -0.37
CA PHE A 459 -8.04 -23.77 -1.27
C PHE A 459 -9.26 -23.19 -1.98
N GLN A 460 -10.15 -22.51 -1.25
CA GLN A 460 -11.36 -21.92 -1.84
C GLN A 460 -11.04 -20.85 -2.88
N VAL A 461 -10.00 -20.04 -2.66
CA VAL A 461 -9.61 -18.95 -3.57
C VAL A 461 -8.84 -19.49 -4.79
N CYS A 462 -7.97 -20.48 -4.59
CA CYS A 462 -7.27 -21.16 -5.67
C CYS A 462 -8.24 -21.96 -6.56
N GLU A 463 -9.19 -22.71 -5.99
CA GLU A 463 -10.18 -23.47 -6.77
C GLU A 463 -11.10 -22.58 -7.60
N LYS A 464 -11.37 -21.36 -7.13
CA LYS A 464 -12.07 -20.32 -7.90
C LYS A 464 -11.20 -19.69 -8.98
N GLY A 465 -9.92 -20.08 -9.10
CA GLY A 465 -8.96 -19.57 -10.06
C GLY A 465 -8.52 -18.11 -9.82
N ALA A 466 -8.72 -17.60 -8.62
CA ALA A 466 -8.44 -16.20 -8.29
C ALA A 466 -6.99 -15.97 -7.81
N TRP A 467 -6.38 -16.93 -7.13
CA TRP A 467 -4.96 -16.94 -6.78
C TRP A 467 -4.17 -17.90 -7.67
N LEU A 468 -2.85 -17.68 -7.75
CA LEU A 468 -1.94 -18.44 -8.61
C LEU A 468 -2.40 -18.43 -10.08
N ASN A 469 -2.84 -17.26 -10.55
CA ASN A 469 -3.35 -17.03 -11.91
C ASN A 469 -2.49 -16.04 -12.72
N GLY A 470 -1.20 -15.94 -12.39
CA GLY A 470 -0.27 -15.12 -13.15
C GLY A 470 0.31 -15.85 -14.36
N SER A 471 1.62 -15.68 -14.58
CA SER A 471 2.31 -16.14 -15.79
C SER A 471 2.24 -17.65 -15.98
N LYS A 472 2.05 -18.08 -17.23
CA LYS A 472 2.14 -19.49 -17.61
C LYS A 472 3.47 -19.78 -18.30
N LEU A 473 4.12 -20.87 -17.90
CA LEU A 473 5.39 -21.31 -18.44
C LEU A 473 5.14 -22.25 -19.62
N LYS A 474 5.61 -21.85 -20.80
CA LYS A 474 5.61 -22.71 -21.97
C LYS A 474 6.86 -23.59 -21.99
N VAL A 475 6.71 -24.87 -21.66
CA VAL A 475 7.83 -25.83 -21.56
C VAL A 475 8.28 -26.34 -22.93
N ALA A 476 7.34 -26.50 -23.88
CA ALA A 476 7.61 -26.91 -25.27
C ALA A 476 6.57 -26.30 -26.23
N LEU A 477 6.85 -26.30 -27.54
CA LEU A 477 6.01 -25.66 -28.56
C LEU A 477 4.56 -26.21 -28.61
N ASP A 478 4.38 -27.51 -28.34
CA ASP A 478 3.11 -28.26 -28.46
C ASP A 478 2.59 -28.80 -27.12
N GLU A 479 3.24 -28.49 -25.99
CA GLU A 479 2.77 -28.90 -24.67
C GLU A 479 1.93 -27.80 -24.00
N PRO A 480 0.92 -28.16 -23.19
CA PRO A 480 0.14 -27.19 -22.43
C PRO A 480 1.03 -26.44 -21.44
N GLU A 481 0.74 -25.16 -21.24
CA GLU A 481 1.52 -24.30 -20.37
C GLU A 481 1.31 -24.65 -18.89
N VAL A 482 2.36 -24.50 -18.09
CA VAL A 482 2.31 -24.74 -16.65
C VAL A 482 2.08 -23.42 -15.92
N GLY A 483 0.95 -23.30 -15.22
CA GLY A 483 0.62 -22.11 -14.43
C GLY A 483 1.50 -21.93 -13.20
N GLU A 484 1.19 -20.90 -12.42
CA GLU A 484 1.78 -20.68 -11.10
C GLU A 484 1.41 -21.82 -10.14
N TYR A 485 2.32 -22.20 -9.25
CA TYR A 485 2.06 -23.25 -8.28
C TYR A 485 2.82 -23.00 -6.98
N ILE A 486 2.34 -23.59 -5.89
CA ILE A 486 3.07 -23.75 -4.64
C ILE A 486 3.48 -25.21 -4.46
N ILE A 487 4.44 -25.47 -3.58
CA ILE A 487 4.87 -26.84 -3.26
C ILE A 487 4.55 -27.22 -1.83
N GLY A 488 4.08 -28.45 -1.62
CA GLY A 488 3.77 -29.00 -0.30
C GLY A 488 4.46 -30.34 -0.06
N ASP A 489 4.46 -30.78 1.19
CA ASP A 489 4.92 -32.12 1.56
C ASP A 489 4.00 -33.23 0.99
N ALA A 490 4.43 -34.49 1.13
CA ALA A 490 3.68 -35.65 0.64
C ALA A 490 2.32 -35.89 1.34
N GLY A 491 2.04 -35.18 2.44
CA GLY A 491 0.75 -35.23 3.13
C GLY A 491 -0.35 -34.42 2.44
N TYR A 492 0.00 -33.53 1.52
CA TYR A 492 -0.94 -32.76 0.72
C TYR A 492 -1.42 -33.52 -0.53
N PRO A 493 -2.63 -33.23 -1.06
CA PRO A 493 -3.05 -33.72 -2.36
C PRO A 493 -2.26 -33.03 -3.48
N LEU A 494 -2.09 -33.74 -4.61
CA LEU A 494 -1.55 -33.17 -5.83
C LEU A 494 -2.67 -32.43 -6.59
N LEU A 495 -2.53 -31.12 -6.78
CA LEU A 495 -3.49 -30.26 -7.48
C LEU A 495 -2.77 -29.41 -8.54
N PRO A 496 -3.47 -28.83 -9.55
CA PRO A 496 -2.80 -28.06 -10.60
C PRO A 496 -2.04 -26.82 -10.10
N TRP A 497 -2.35 -26.36 -8.89
CA TRP A 497 -1.71 -25.23 -8.22
C TRP A 497 -0.91 -25.64 -6.97
N LEU A 498 -0.91 -26.92 -6.57
CA LEU A 498 -0.18 -27.46 -5.41
C LEU A 498 0.55 -28.75 -5.79
N LEU A 499 1.87 -28.67 -5.93
CA LEU A 499 2.70 -29.80 -6.34
C LEU A 499 3.36 -30.48 -5.13
N THR A 500 3.27 -31.81 -5.12
CA THR A 500 3.84 -32.68 -4.08
C THR A 500 4.92 -33.60 -4.68
N PRO A 501 5.87 -34.10 -3.86
CA PRO A 501 6.95 -34.93 -4.36
C PRO A 501 6.43 -36.26 -4.92
N TYR A 502 7.22 -36.90 -5.79
CA TYR A 502 7.00 -38.28 -6.21
C TYR A 502 7.28 -39.24 -5.06
N HIS A 503 6.63 -40.41 -5.06
CA HIS A 503 6.92 -41.48 -4.10
C HIS A 503 8.34 -42.03 -4.31
N GLU A 504 9.00 -42.46 -3.24
CA GLU A 504 10.40 -42.93 -3.28
C GLU A 504 10.63 -44.15 -4.19
N GLU A 505 9.56 -44.89 -4.53
CA GLU A 505 9.58 -46.06 -5.41
C GLU A 505 9.66 -45.69 -6.91
N ASP A 506 9.58 -44.41 -7.26
CA ASP A 506 9.68 -43.92 -8.63
C ASP A 506 11.14 -43.77 -9.11
N HIS A 507 11.65 -44.74 -9.85
CA HIS A 507 13.07 -44.80 -10.29
C HIS A 507 13.46 -43.92 -11.50
N SER A 508 12.65 -42.94 -11.89
CA SER A 508 12.98 -42.12 -13.07
C SER A 508 13.84 -40.90 -12.71
N ASP A 509 14.91 -40.67 -13.47
CA ASP A 509 15.87 -39.57 -13.22
C ASP A 509 15.20 -38.19 -13.13
N TYR A 510 14.20 -37.91 -13.98
CA TYR A 510 13.50 -36.63 -13.94
C TYR A 510 12.63 -36.45 -12.69
N LYS A 511 12.05 -37.54 -12.17
CA LYS A 511 11.26 -37.53 -10.93
C LYS A 511 12.17 -37.34 -9.71
N ALA A 512 13.30 -38.04 -9.70
CA ALA A 512 14.32 -37.91 -8.65
C ALA A 512 14.87 -36.47 -8.60
N GLU A 513 15.12 -35.87 -9.76
CA GLU A 513 15.60 -34.51 -9.88
C GLU A 513 14.55 -33.47 -9.42
N PHE A 514 13.26 -33.67 -9.72
CA PHE A 514 12.19 -32.87 -9.15
C PHE A 514 12.16 -32.97 -7.62
N ASN A 515 12.21 -34.18 -7.06
CA ASN A 515 12.23 -34.41 -5.61
C ASN A 515 13.45 -33.74 -4.93
N ARG A 516 14.62 -33.76 -5.58
CA ARG A 516 15.83 -33.08 -5.10
C ARG A 516 15.61 -31.57 -4.99
N ARG A 517 15.08 -30.94 -6.05
CA ARG A 517 14.77 -29.49 -6.07
C ARG A 517 13.67 -29.12 -5.09
N HIS A 518 12.59 -29.92 -5.05
CA HIS A 518 11.48 -29.78 -4.12
C HIS A 518 11.95 -29.84 -2.65
N SER A 519 12.77 -30.83 -2.30
CA SER A 519 13.36 -30.96 -0.96
C SER A 519 14.27 -29.77 -0.59
N ALA A 520 15.07 -29.29 -1.54
CA ALA A 520 15.89 -28.10 -1.35
C ALA A 520 15.04 -26.84 -1.12
N ALA A 521 13.95 -26.67 -1.87
CA ALA A 521 13.05 -25.53 -1.74
C ALA A 521 12.24 -25.58 -0.44
N THR A 522 11.71 -26.74 -0.05
CA THR A 522 10.93 -26.90 1.19
C THR A 522 11.74 -26.61 2.46
N THR A 523 13.07 -26.68 2.38
CA THR A 523 13.97 -26.29 3.47
C THR A 523 13.80 -24.82 3.88
N CYS A 524 13.37 -23.91 2.98
CA CYS A 524 13.13 -22.50 3.35
C CYS A 524 12.02 -22.37 4.39
N ALA A 525 10.94 -23.14 4.26
CA ALA A 525 9.84 -23.15 5.22
C ALA A 525 10.30 -23.69 6.58
N MET A 526 11.08 -24.78 6.61
CA MET A 526 11.65 -25.30 7.86
C MET A 526 12.53 -24.27 8.57
N LYS A 527 13.39 -23.56 7.81
CA LYS A 527 14.23 -22.49 8.34
C LYS A 527 13.40 -21.32 8.89
N ALA A 528 12.34 -20.92 8.18
CA ALA A 528 11.43 -19.86 8.63
C ALA A 528 10.78 -20.21 9.97
N VAL A 529 10.27 -21.43 10.10
CA VAL A 529 9.63 -21.91 11.34
C VAL A 529 10.63 -22.02 12.48
N ALA A 530 11.85 -22.50 12.20
CA ALA A 530 12.92 -22.56 13.20
C ALA A 530 13.31 -21.15 13.68
N ARG A 531 13.50 -20.20 12.75
CA ARG A 531 13.81 -18.79 13.07
C ARG A 531 12.67 -18.13 13.87
N LEU A 532 11.42 -18.37 13.49
CA LEU A 532 10.24 -17.87 14.19
C LEU A 532 10.23 -18.37 15.64
N LYS A 533 10.39 -19.68 15.86
CA LYS A 533 10.38 -20.27 17.20
C LYS A 533 11.61 -19.90 18.04
N ASP A 534 12.76 -19.69 17.43
CA ASP A 534 13.99 -19.28 18.12
C ASP A 534 13.97 -17.79 18.52
N THR A 535 13.32 -16.94 17.73
CA THR A 535 13.14 -15.51 18.03
C THR A 535 12.00 -15.31 19.01
N TRP A 536 10.81 -15.81 18.68
CA TRP A 536 9.58 -15.67 19.46
C TRP A 536 9.37 -16.91 20.32
N LYS A 537 10.25 -17.08 21.32
CA LYS A 537 10.31 -18.30 22.14
C LYS A 537 9.02 -18.61 22.89
N TYR A 538 8.11 -17.63 23.01
CA TYR A 538 6.75 -17.85 23.51
C TYR A 538 6.00 -18.97 22.75
N LEU A 539 6.32 -19.18 21.47
CA LEU A 539 5.71 -20.21 20.61
C LEU A 539 6.34 -21.61 20.77
N GLN A 540 7.31 -21.80 21.68
CA GLN A 540 8.00 -23.09 21.88
C GLN A 540 7.25 -24.09 22.78
N GLY A 541 6.04 -23.79 23.25
CA GLY A 541 5.24 -24.71 24.07
C GLY A 541 5.59 -24.82 25.54
N LYS A 542 6.44 -23.93 26.04
CA LYS A 542 6.81 -23.84 27.46
C LYS A 542 6.08 -22.73 28.22
N MET A 543 5.21 -21.97 27.55
CA MET A 543 4.50 -20.85 28.16
C MET A 543 3.03 -21.18 28.41
N PRO A 544 2.41 -20.59 29.45
CA PRO A 544 0.96 -20.60 29.64
C PRO A 544 0.24 -20.11 28.37
N SER A 545 -0.98 -20.60 28.16
CA SER A 545 -1.77 -20.20 27.00
C SER A 545 -2.12 -18.70 27.10
N PRO A 546 -1.83 -17.88 26.09
CA PRO A 546 -2.24 -16.48 26.08
C PRO A 546 -3.77 -16.38 26.02
N VAL A 547 -4.31 -15.24 26.46
CA VAL A 547 -5.76 -14.97 26.39
C VAL A 547 -6.27 -15.10 24.95
N ASN A 548 -5.50 -14.61 23.97
CA ASN A 548 -5.82 -14.71 22.56
C ASN A 548 -4.69 -15.38 21.76
N ILE A 549 -4.80 -16.69 21.59
CA ILE A 549 -3.80 -17.53 20.90
C ILE A 549 -3.61 -17.11 19.45
N ARG A 550 -4.70 -16.83 18.72
CA ARG A 550 -4.61 -16.52 17.29
C ARG A 550 -3.88 -15.21 17.06
N GLU A 551 -4.32 -14.16 17.75
CA GLU A 551 -3.70 -12.84 17.66
C GLU A 551 -2.22 -12.88 18.05
N THR A 552 -1.87 -13.65 19.09
CA THR A 552 -0.46 -13.82 19.50
C THR A 552 0.38 -14.46 18.41
N ILE A 553 -0.11 -15.54 17.79
CA ILE A 553 0.62 -16.24 16.72
C ILE A 553 0.77 -15.32 15.50
N TYR A 554 -0.31 -14.66 15.08
CA TYR A 554 -0.24 -13.72 13.95
C TYR A 554 0.68 -12.55 14.23
N ALA A 555 0.63 -11.95 15.42
CA ALA A 555 1.52 -10.86 15.80
C ALA A 555 3.00 -11.29 15.74
N CYS A 556 3.34 -12.50 16.22
CA CYS A 556 4.71 -13.03 16.09
C CYS A 556 5.12 -13.22 14.62
N CYS A 557 4.23 -13.71 13.75
CA CYS A 557 4.51 -13.85 12.32
C CYS A 557 4.65 -12.50 11.60
N MET A 558 3.81 -11.52 11.93
CA MET A 558 3.90 -10.14 11.42
C MET A 558 5.22 -9.49 11.86
N LEU A 559 5.59 -9.60 13.13
CA LEU A 559 6.86 -9.08 13.64
C LEU A 559 8.07 -9.77 12.98
N HIS A 560 7.98 -11.08 12.74
CA HIS A 560 9.01 -11.81 11.98
C HIS A 560 9.18 -11.26 10.57
N ASN A 561 8.09 -11.03 9.85
CA ASN A 561 8.13 -10.43 8.51
C ASN A 561 8.71 -9.00 8.55
N ILE A 562 8.29 -8.17 9.51
CA ILE A 562 8.83 -6.81 9.72
C ILE A 562 10.35 -6.85 9.94
N VAL A 563 10.85 -7.79 10.75
CA VAL A 563 12.29 -7.93 10.99
C VAL A 563 13.03 -8.24 9.68
N ILE A 564 12.50 -9.16 8.86
CA ILE A 564 13.10 -9.49 7.55
C ILE A 564 13.06 -8.30 6.59
N GLU A 565 11.91 -7.63 6.46
CA GLU A 565 11.74 -6.50 5.55
C GLU A 565 12.65 -5.32 5.90
N MET A 566 12.91 -5.11 7.19
CA MET A 566 13.77 -4.02 7.66
C MET A 566 15.26 -4.37 7.65
N GLU A 567 15.63 -5.64 7.53
CA GLU A 567 17.00 -6.10 7.27
C GLU A 567 17.43 -5.81 5.82
N ASP A 568 16.47 -5.68 4.90
CA ASP A 568 16.71 -5.32 3.50
C ASP A 568 16.38 -3.84 3.25
N ASP A 569 17.41 -2.98 3.19
CA ASP A 569 17.25 -1.54 2.94
C ASP A 569 16.55 -1.21 1.59
N THR A 570 16.37 -2.19 0.70
CA THR A 570 15.70 -2.00 -0.60
C THR A 570 14.20 -2.28 -0.61
N ALA A 571 13.60 -2.77 0.48
CA ALA A 571 12.23 -3.27 0.52
C ALA A 571 11.16 -2.25 0.98
N MET A 572 11.55 -1.11 1.56
CA MET A 572 10.61 -0.06 1.99
C MET A 572 10.07 0.76 0.81
N LEU A 573 9.17 0.15 0.03
CA LEU A 573 8.20 0.86 -0.79
C LEU A 573 6.82 0.31 -0.45
N SER A 574 6.17 0.98 0.49
CA SER A 574 4.75 0.85 0.76
C SER A 574 4.00 0.98 -0.57
N THR A 575 3.45 -0.14 -1.03
CA THR A 575 2.49 -0.13 -2.12
C THR A 575 1.21 -0.71 -1.57
N LYS A 576 0.37 0.17 -1.00
CA LYS A 576 -1.08 -0.05 -0.98
C LYS A 576 -1.57 0.00 -2.45
N GLN A 577 -1.18 -0.99 -3.25
CA GLN A 577 -1.79 -1.19 -4.54
C GLN A 577 -3.11 -1.94 -4.29
N LYS A 578 -4.21 -1.41 -4.84
CA LYS A 578 -5.41 -2.22 -5.08
C LYS A 578 -4.99 -3.46 -5.87
N ARG A 579 -5.56 -4.62 -5.52
CA ARG A 579 -5.39 -5.89 -6.22
C ARG A 579 -5.57 -5.68 -7.73
N ASN A 580 -4.48 -5.55 -8.47
CA ASN A 580 -4.46 -5.83 -9.90
C ASN A 580 -4.10 -7.30 -10.07
N TYR A 581 -4.97 -8.19 -9.57
CA TYR A 581 -5.00 -9.52 -10.15
C TYR A 581 -5.60 -9.38 -11.55
N CYS A 582 -5.15 -10.21 -12.49
CA CYS A 582 -5.77 -10.29 -13.81
C CYS A 582 -7.29 -10.43 -13.63
N GLU A 583 -8.11 -9.67 -14.38
CA GLU A 583 -9.58 -9.85 -14.36
C GLU A 583 -9.99 -11.24 -14.88
N GLU A 584 -9.06 -11.93 -15.54
CA GLU A 584 -9.20 -13.31 -15.97
C GLU A 584 -9.13 -14.28 -14.78
N VAL A 585 -9.86 -15.38 -14.85
CA VAL A 585 -9.91 -16.43 -13.82
C VAL A 585 -9.23 -17.70 -14.36
N ARG A 586 -8.38 -18.34 -13.57
CA ARG A 586 -7.70 -19.60 -13.96
C ARG A 586 -8.71 -20.72 -14.18
N GLN A 587 -8.69 -21.35 -15.35
CA GLN A 587 -9.59 -22.47 -15.68
C GLN A 587 -9.01 -23.83 -15.24
N LEU A 588 -9.02 -24.11 -13.94
CA LEU A 588 -8.43 -25.32 -13.36
C LEU A 588 -9.02 -26.64 -13.89
N ALA A 589 -10.28 -26.65 -14.32
CA ALA A 589 -10.94 -27.85 -14.86
C ALA A 589 -10.23 -28.43 -16.11
N ASN A 590 -9.42 -27.62 -16.79
CA ASN A 590 -8.68 -28.01 -17.98
C ASN A 590 -7.22 -28.39 -17.70
N GLU A 591 -6.79 -28.34 -16.44
CA GLU A 591 -5.41 -28.58 -16.04
C GLU A 591 -5.25 -29.94 -15.34
N ASP A 592 -4.26 -30.71 -15.78
CA ASP A 592 -3.90 -32.00 -15.18
C ASP A 592 -2.64 -31.80 -14.31
N ALA A 593 -2.81 -31.98 -13.00
CA ALA A 593 -1.74 -31.78 -12.03
C ALA A 593 -0.57 -32.77 -12.19
N VAL A 594 -0.86 -34.02 -12.57
CA VAL A 594 0.18 -35.04 -12.82
C VAL A 594 0.96 -34.64 -14.05
N LYS A 595 0.26 -34.28 -15.13
CA LYS A 595 0.89 -33.84 -16.37
C LYS A 595 1.73 -32.58 -16.16
N ALA A 596 1.23 -31.60 -15.42
CA ALA A 596 1.96 -30.37 -15.09
C ALA A 596 3.27 -30.67 -14.34
N ARG A 597 3.20 -31.52 -13.31
CA ARG A 597 4.39 -31.95 -12.56
C ARG A 597 5.38 -32.70 -13.45
N ASP A 598 4.92 -33.62 -14.28
CA ASP A 598 5.79 -34.39 -15.18
C ASP A 598 6.48 -33.52 -16.23
N MET A 599 5.77 -32.52 -16.79
CA MET A 599 6.33 -31.55 -17.74
C MET A 599 7.42 -30.70 -17.10
N LEU A 600 7.16 -30.13 -15.90
CA LEU A 600 8.17 -29.40 -15.13
C LEU A 600 9.39 -30.26 -14.82
N SER A 601 9.15 -31.50 -14.38
CA SER A 601 10.21 -32.42 -13.99
C SER A 601 11.13 -32.78 -15.17
N ARG A 602 10.56 -32.97 -16.37
CA ARG A 602 11.32 -33.13 -17.62
C ARG A 602 12.07 -31.86 -18.02
N HIS A 603 11.43 -30.70 -17.91
CA HIS A 603 12.07 -29.40 -18.18
C HIS A 603 13.31 -29.17 -17.31
N PHE A 604 13.17 -29.42 -16.02
CA PHE A 604 14.20 -29.33 -15.00
C PHE A 604 15.43 -30.22 -15.29
N MET A 605 15.24 -31.36 -15.94
CA MET A 605 16.35 -32.19 -16.42
C MET A 605 17.04 -31.60 -17.66
N SER A 606 16.27 -31.07 -18.61
CA SER A 606 16.82 -30.49 -19.84
C SER A 606 17.59 -29.18 -19.62
N SER A 607 17.25 -28.43 -18.57
CA SER A 607 17.87 -27.15 -18.23
C SER A 607 19.15 -27.28 -17.37
N ARG A 608 19.82 -28.44 -17.35
CA ARG A 608 21.12 -28.59 -16.68
C ARG A 608 22.15 -27.70 -17.40
N PRO A 609 22.87 -26.81 -16.69
CA PRO A 609 24.07 -26.23 -17.27
C PRO A 609 25.04 -27.36 -17.55
N SER A 610 25.55 -27.41 -18.77
CA SER A 610 26.62 -28.32 -19.18
C SER A 610 27.87 -28.01 -18.34
N GLU A 611 28.08 -28.75 -17.25
CA GLU A 611 29.41 -28.93 -16.67
C GLU A 611 30.22 -29.76 -17.67
N SER A 612 30.88 -29.06 -18.59
CA SER A 612 31.90 -29.62 -19.47
C SER A 612 33.07 -28.66 -19.51
N GLY A 613 34.15 -29.04 -18.82
CA GLY A 613 35.42 -28.34 -18.78
C GLY A 613 36.28 -28.90 -17.66
N GLU A 614 36.87 -30.08 -17.93
CA GLU A 614 38.00 -30.65 -17.18
C GLU A 614 39.16 -29.67 -17.03
#